data_AF-A0A5A9YWN6-F1
#
_entry.id   AF-A0A5A9YWN6-F1
#
_cell.length_a   1.000
_cell.length_b   1.000
_cell.length_c   1.000
_cell.angle_alpha   90.00
_cell.angle_beta   90.00
_cell.angle_gamma   90.00
#
_symmetry.space_group_name_H-M   'P 1'
#
loop_
_entity.id
_entity.type
_entity.pdbx_description
1 polymer ?
#
loop_
_entity_poly.entity_id
_entity_poly.type
_entity_poly.pdbx_seq_one_letter_code
_entity_poly.pdbx_strand_id
1 'polypeptide(L)'
;DQIRVQRQEDGTLRFVQIPAAQSALISLDPKDGAIRSLVGGFSFEQSNYNRAIQAKRQPGSSFKPFIYSAALDNGFTAASLVNDAPIVFVDEYLDKVWRPKNDTNTFLGPIPLREALYKSRNRVSIRVLQGLGIERAISYITKFGF
;
A
#
# COMPACT_ATOMS: atom_id res chain seq x y z
N ASP A 1 -23.98 4.36 -33.86
CA ASP A 1 -23.03 3.99 -32.80
C ASP A 1 -21.62 4.41 -33.11
N GLN A 2 -20.90 4.92 -32.12
CA GLN A 2 -19.48 5.28 -32.24
C GLN A 2 -18.64 4.20 -31.57
N ILE A 3 -17.72 3.61 -32.34
CA ILE A 3 -16.78 2.59 -31.85
C ILE A 3 -15.36 3.16 -31.75
N ARG A 4 -14.49 2.49 -31.00
CA ARG A 4 -13.06 2.82 -30.91
C ARG A 4 -12.22 1.67 -31.47
N VAL A 5 -11.16 2.03 -32.17
CA VAL A 5 -10.17 1.08 -32.70
C VAL A 5 -8.77 1.50 -32.29
N GLN A 6 -7.91 0.52 -32.03
CA GLN A 6 -6.50 0.70 -31.76
C GLN A 6 -5.68 0.04 -32.86
N ARG A 7 -4.77 0.79 -33.47
CA ARG A 7 -3.81 0.26 -34.44
C ARG A 7 -2.76 -0.59 -33.75
N GLN A 8 -2.55 -1.79 -34.27
CA GLN A 8 -1.52 -2.73 -33.82
C GLN A 8 -0.24 -2.55 -34.66
N GLU A 9 0.86 -3.18 -34.24
CA GLU A 9 2.17 -3.09 -34.90
C GLU A 9 2.14 -3.64 -36.34
N ASP A 10 1.35 -4.69 -36.59
CA ASP A 10 1.13 -5.27 -37.92
C ASP A 10 0.19 -4.44 -38.83
N GLY A 11 -0.23 -3.27 -38.35
CA GLY A 11 -1.12 -2.35 -39.07
C GLY A 11 -2.60 -2.67 -38.95
N THR A 12 -2.99 -3.80 -38.35
CA THR A 12 -4.40 -4.17 -38.15
C THR A 12 -5.09 -3.26 -37.11
N LEU A 13 -6.42 -3.22 -37.17
CA LEU A 13 -7.25 -2.44 -36.24
C LEU A 13 -7.97 -3.39 -35.27
N ARG A 14 -7.74 -3.20 -33.98
CA ARG A 14 -8.43 -3.93 -32.91
C ARG A 14 -9.57 -3.09 -32.36
N PHE A 15 -10.76 -3.67 -32.24
CA PHE A 15 -11.88 -3.05 -31.53
C PHE A 15 -11.56 -2.92 -30.02
N VAL A 16 -11.75 -1.73 -29.46
CA VAL A 16 -11.41 -1.41 -28.06
C VAL A 16 -12.47 -0.54 -27.40
N GLN A 17 -12.39 -0.41 -26.07
CA GLN A 17 -13.23 0.48 -25.27
C GLN A 17 -12.36 1.38 -24.40
N ILE A 18 -12.80 2.63 -24.18
CA ILE A 18 -12.15 3.54 -23.22
C ILE A 18 -12.38 2.98 -21.82
N PRO A 19 -11.32 2.74 -21.02
CA PRO A 19 -11.49 2.25 -19.66
C PRO A 19 -12.26 3.23 -18.77
N ALA A 20 -13.22 2.73 -18.00
CA ALA A 20 -13.86 3.50 -16.93
C ALA A 20 -12.92 3.65 -15.72
N ALA A 21 -12.08 2.64 -15.47
CA ALA A 21 -11.05 2.68 -14.45
C ALA A 21 -9.93 3.66 -14.84
N GLN A 22 -9.27 4.22 -13.83
CA GLN A 22 -8.13 5.13 -13.99
C GLN A 22 -6.89 4.57 -13.30
N SER A 23 -5.72 5.02 -13.75
CA SER A 23 -4.43 4.69 -13.17
C SER A 23 -3.56 5.95 -13.06
N ALA A 24 -2.51 5.88 -12.27
CA ALA A 24 -1.48 6.90 -12.18
C ALA A 24 -0.11 6.21 -12.11
N LEU A 25 0.90 6.85 -12.71
CA LEU A 25 2.29 6.39 -12.64
C LEU A 25 3.19 7.59 -12.39
N ILE A 26 4.16 7.42 -11.50
CA ILE A 26 5.25 8.37 -11.29
C ILE A 26 6.55 7.59 -11.10
N SER A 27 7.63 8.06 -11.72
CA SER A 27 8.97 7.51 -11.55
C SER A 27 9.93 8.63 -11.19
N LEU A 28 10.76 8.39 -10.18
CA LEU A 28 11.68 9.36 -9.59
C LEU A 28 13.11 8.82 -9.61
N ASP A 29 14.09 9.72 -9.72
CA ASP A 29 15.45 9.43 -9.31
C ASP A 29 15.57 9.56 -7.78
N PRO A 30 15.92 8.49 -7.04
CA PRO A 30 16.00 8.55 -5.59
C PRO A 30 17.16 9.39 -5.05
N LYS A 31 18.14 9.78 -5.90
CA LYS A 31 19.31 10.56 -5.46
C LYS A 31 18.97 12.03 -5.22
N ASP A 32 18.09 12.59 -6.03
CA ASP A 32 17.77 14.02 -6.05
C ASP A 32 16.27 14.33 -6.09
N GLY A 33 15.42 13.31 -6.24
CA GLY A 33 13.96 13.46 -6.34
C GLY A 33 13.47 13.90 -7.72
N ALA A 34 14.33 13.91 -8.75
CA ALA A 34 13.93 14.33 -10.09
C ALA A 34 12.84 13.42 -10.68
N ILE A 35 11.77 14.02 -11.20
CA ILE A 35 10.69 13.30 -11.89
C ILE A 35 11.19 12.86 -13.27
N ARG A 36 11.30 11.54 -13.48
CA ARG A 36 11.70 10.94 -14.77
C ARG A 36 10.51 10.68 -15.68
N SER A 37 9.36 10.32 -15.10
CA SER A 37 8.11 10.17 -15.83
C SER A 37 6.90 10.40 -14.92
N LEU A 38 5.82 10.93 -15.49
CA LEU A 38 4.58 11.22 -14.79
C LEU A 38 3.38 11.01 -15.71
N VAL A 39 2.44 10.16 -15.30
CA VAL A 39 1.17 9.90 -15.98
C VAL A 39 0.03 10.07 -14.97
N GLY A 40 -0.81 11.10 -15.16
CA GLY A 40 -1.87 11.49 -14.23
C GLY A 40 -3.24 10.83 -14.46
N GLY A 41 -3.39 10.05 -15.53
CA GLY A 41 -4.65 9.42 -15.92
C GLY A 41 -4.56 8.75 -17.28
N PHE A 42 -5.65 8.12 -17.73
CA PHE A 42 -5.70 7.41 -19.01
C PHE A 42 -5.47 8.34 -20.22
N SER A 43 -6.03 9.55 -20.20
CA SER A 43 -5.90 10.55 -21.25
C SER A 43 -6.11 11.94 -20.67
N PHE A 44 -5.18 12.86 -20.97
CA PHE A 44 -5.25 14.25 -20.52
C PHE A 44 -6.40 15.00 -21.19
N GLU A 45 -6.70 14.63 -22.45
CA GLU A 45 -7.80 15.17 -23.25
C GLU A 45 -9.17 14.85 -22.65
N GLN A 46 -9.30 13.76 -21.89
CA GLN A 46 -10.52 13.42 -21.15
C GLN A 46 -10.59 14.14 -19.81
N SER A 47 -9.45 14.32 -19.14
CA SER A 47 -9.38 14.93 -17.82
C SER A 47 -7.97 15.46 -17.55
N ASN A 48 -7.88 16.74 -17.25
CA ASN A 48 -6.65 17.38 -16.79
C ASN A 48 -6.33 17.15 -15.30
N TYR A 49 -7.14 16.36 -14.59
CA TYR A 49 -6.91 16.01 -13.20
C TYR A 49 -5.75 15.04 -13.05
N ASN A 50 -4.70 15.45 -12.34
CA ASN A 50 -3.46 14.70 -12.22
C ASN A 50 -3.47 13.82 -10.97
N ARG A 51 -3.86 12.55 -11.15
CA ARG A 51 -3.96 11.57 -10.06
C ARG A 51 -2.62 11.23 -9.43
N ALA A 52 -1.49 11.46 -10.09
CA ALA A 52 -0.17 11.17 -9.54
C ALA A 52 0.21 12.12 -8.39
N ILE A 53 -0.36 13.33 -8.35
CA ILE A 53 -0.03 14.36 -7.35
C ILE A 53 -1.23 14.89 -6.56
N GLN A 54 -2.46 14.76 -7.07
CA GLN A 54 -3.66 15.32 -6.45
C GLN A 54 -4.55 14.27 -5.78
N ALA A 55 -4.50 13.00 -6.22
CA ALA A 55 -5.43 11.99 -5.73
C ALA A 55 -4.94 11.36 -4.40
N LYS A 56 -5.63 11.67 -3.30
CA LYS A 56 -5.43 10.97 -2.02
C LYS A 56 -6.18 9.63 -2.04
N ARG A 57 -5.44 8.52 -1.95
CA ARG A 57 -5.97 7.14 -1.93
C ARG A 57 -5.36 6.36 -0.76
N GLN A 58 -6.06 5.33 -0.30
CA GLN A 58 -5.51 4.44 0.72
C GLN A 58 -4.41 3.55 0.07
N PRO A 59 -3.16 3.57 0.58
CA PRO A 59 -2.07 2.77 0.03
C PRO A 59 -2.23 1.27 0.33
N GLY A 60 -2.93 0.91 1.40
CA GLY A 60 -3.08 -0.48 1.82
C GLY A 60 -1.73 -1.11 2.18
N SER A 61 -1.50 -2.35 1.73
CA SER A 61 -0.30 -3.12 2.06
C SER A 61 1.02 -2.49 1.60
N SER A 62 1.00 -1.60 0.59
CA SER A 62 2.20 -0.90 0.13
C SER A 62 2.77 0.06 1.19
N PHE A 63 2.01 0.36 2.24
CA PHE A 63 2.45 1.22 3.35
C PHE A 63 3.21 0.47 4.45
N LYS A 64 3.12 -0.87 4.49
CA LYS A 64 3.78 -1.68 5.53
C LYS A 64 5.29 -1.46 5.65
N PRO A 65 6.07 -1.22 4.57
CA PRO A 65 7.49 -0.93 4.69
C PRO A 65 7.81 0.19 5.68
N PHE A 66 7.01 1.26 5.78
CA PHE A 66 7.27 2.36 6.72
C PHE A 66 7.09 1.93 8.19
N ILE A 67 6.06 1.12 8.48
CA ILE A 67 5.82 0.55 9.81
C ILE A 67 6.97 -0.40 10.20
N TYR A 68 7.45 -1.19 9.25
CA TYR A 68 8.51 -2.18 9.50
C TYR A 68 9.87 -1.50 9.60
N SER A 69 10.12 -0.44 8.83
CA SER A 69 11.30 0.43 8.99
C SER A 69 11.34 1.02 10.39
N ALA A 70 10.20 1.56 10.87
CA ALA A 70 10.10 2.07 12.24
C ALA A 70 10.43 0.97 13.27
N ALA A 71 9.94 -0.25 13.06
CA ALA A 71 10.21 -1.38 13.95
C ALA A 71 11.70 -1.71 14.02
N LEU A 72 12.37 -1.79 12.86
CA LEU A 72 13.81 -2.08 12.77
C LEU A 72 14.64 -1.04 13.52
N ASP A 73 14.29 0.23 13.39
CA ASP A 73 14.96 1.34 14.11
C ASP A 73 14.62 1.38 15.61
N ASN A 74 13.71 0.53 16.08
CA ASN A 74 13.25 0.48 17.47
C ASN A 74 13.43 -0.92 18.10
N GLY A 75 14.50 -1.61 17.71
CA GLY A 75 14.97 -2.83 18.39
C GLY A 75 14.40 -4.13 17.82
N PHE A 76 13.54 -4.08 16.80
CA PHE A 76 13.22 -5.28 16.02
C PHE A 76 14.37 -5.58 15.05
N THR A 77 14.46 -6.84 14.65
CA THR A 77 15.34 -7.29 13.57
C THR A 77 14.51 -8.01 12.51
N ALA A 78 15.10 -8.23 11.34
CA ALA A 78 14.47 -9.06 10.30
C ALA A 78 14.14 -10.49 10.77
N ALA A 79 14.80 -10.96 11.84
CA ALA A 79 14.60 -12.26 12.47
C ALA A 79 13.66 -12.25 13.69
N SER A 80 13.25 -11.08 14.18
CA SER A 80 12.32 -10.97 15.31
C SER A 80 11.04 -11.75 15.01
N LEU A 81 10.70 -12.68 15.89
CA LEU A 81 9.50 -13.49 15.75
C LEU A 81 8.28 -12.69 16.21
N VAL A 82 7.28 -12.59 15.35
CA VAL A 82 6.01 -11.96 15.67
C VAL A 82 4.88 -12.93 15.35
N ASN A 83 3.96 -13.08 16.30
CA ASN A 83 2.89 -14.06 16.18
C ASN A 83 1.85 -13.61 15.14
N ASP A 84 1.55 -14.45 14.16
CA ASP A 84 0.45 -14.32 13.21
C ASP A 84 -0.79 -15.12 13.67
N ALA A 85 -1.25 -14.83 14.89
CA ALA A 85 -2.45 -15.42 15.49
C ALA A 85 -3.61 -14.39 15.51
N PRO A 86 -4.87 -14.83 15.69
CA PRO A 86 -6.01 -13.92 15.88
C PRO A 86 -5.73 -12.79 16.88
N ILE A 87 -6.24 -11.60 16.57
CA ILE A 87 -6.25 -10.45 17.48
C ILE A 87 -7.71 -10.03 17.62
N VAL A 88 -8.13 -9.79 18.85
CA VAL A 88 -9.45 -9.26 19.17
C VAL A 88 -9.21 -7.99 19.95
N PHE A 89 -9.75 -6.88 19.44
CA PHE A 89 -9.82 -5.63 20.17
C PHE A 89 -11.24 -5.47 20.67
N VAL A 90 -11.37 -5.23 21.97
CA VAL A 90 -12.62 -4.89 22.63
C VAL A 90 -12.48 -3.44 23.06
N ASP A 91 -13.37 -2.59 22.58
CA ASP A 91 -13.56 -1.27 23.16
C ASP A 91 -14.57 -1.44 24.30
N GLU A 92 -14.18 -1.07 25.52
CA GLU A 92 -15.04 -1.26 26.71
C GLU A 92 -16.17 -0.21 26.78
N TYR A 93 -16.09 0.86 25.98
CA TYR A 93 -17.06 1.98 26.00
C TYR A 93 -17.95 2.02 24.75
N LEU A 94 -17.53 1.37 23.67
CA LEU A 94 -18.30 1.18 22.46
C LEU A 94 -18.46 -0.33 22.29
N ASP A 95 -19.68 -0.88 22.21
CA ASP A 95 -19.98 -2.30 21.93
C ASP A 95 -19.50 -2.77 20.52
N LYS A 96 -18.25 -2.47 20.16
CA LYS A 96 -17.63 -2.66 18.86
C LYS A 96 -16.37 -3.49 19.05
N VAL A 97 -16.48 -4.75 18.66
CA VAL A 97 -15.35 -5.67 18.60
C VAL A 97 -14.67 -5.56 17.24
N TRP A 98 -13.43 -5.09 17.19
CA TRP A 98 -12.64 -5.08 15.95
C TRP A 98 -11.81 -6.37 15.84
N ARG A 99 -12.07 -7.16 14.79
CA ARG A 99 -11.40 -8.44 14.51
C ARG A 99 -10.71 -8.40 13.14
N PRO A 100 -9.47 -7.92 13.05
CA PRO A 100 -8.73 -7.86 11.80
C PRO A 100 -8.49 -9.26 11.21
N LYS A 101 -8.83 -9.42 9.93
CA LYS A 101 -8.59 -10.64 9.14
C LYS A 101 -7.40 -10.42 8.19
N ASN A 102 -6.62 -11.48 7.97
CA ASN A 102 -5.64 -11.52 6.88
C ASN A 102 -6.38 -11.91 5.59
N ASP A 103 -5.82 -11.55 4.42
CA ASP A 103 -6.44 -11.84 3.11
C ASP A 103 -6.65 -13.35 2.87
N THR A 104 -5.78 -14.17 3.47
CA THR A 104 -5.95 -15.61 3.60
C THR A 104 -6.37 -15.92 5.04
N ASN A 105 -7.47 -16.63 5.28
CA ASN A 105 -7.92 -17.05 6.62
C ASN A 105 -7.00 -18.11 7.29
N THR A 106 -5.70 -18.09 7.00
CA THR A 106 -4.67 -18.98 7.53
C THR A 106 -3.91 -18.33 8.68
N PHE A 107 -3.30 -19.13 9.54
CA PHE A 107 -2.43 -18.69 10.63
C PHE A 107 -1.07 -19.34 10.48
N LEU A 108 -0.01 -18.55 10.58
CA LEU A 108 1.36 -19.04 10.47
C LEU A 108 2.05 -19.19 11.83
N GLY A 109 1.39 -18.77 12.92
CA GLY A 109 2.01 -18.74 14.25
C GLY A 109 3.16 -17.72 14.32
N PRO A 110 4.17 -17.93 15.18
CA PRO A 110 5.35 -17.08 15.25
C PRO A 110 6.16 -17.16 13.95
N ILE A 111 6.27 -16.03 13.24
CA ILE A 111 7.07 -15.92 12.01
C ILE A 111 8.08 -14.77 12.09
N PRO A 112 9.21 -14.86 11.37
CA PRO A 112 10.17 -13.75 11.29
C PRO A 112 9.55 -12.49 10.68
N LEU A 113 10.00 -11.31 11.13
CA LEU A 113 9.53 -10.02 10.64
C LEU A 113 9.68 -9.88 9.10
N ARG A 114 10.78 -10.39 8.53
CA ARG A 114 10.97 -10.43 7.06
C ARG A 114 9.88 -11.25 6.36
N GLU A 115 9.44 -12.36 6.96
CA GLU A 115 8.39 -13.20 6.40
C GLU A 115 7.03 -12.52 6.47
N ALA A 116 6.75 -11.87 7.60
CA ALA A 116 5.53 -11.12 7.77
C ALA A 116 5.37 -9.99 6.73
N LEU A 117 6.47 -9.32 6.36
CA LEU A 117 6.45 -8.24 5.36
C LEU A 117 6.15 -8.78 3.97
N TYR A 118 6.91 -9.77 3.47
CA TYR A 118 6.71 -10.25 2.10
C TYR A 118 5.38 -11.01 1.94
N LYS A 119 4.87 -11.67 2.99
CA LYS A 119 3.53 -12.27 3.00
C LYS A 119 2.42 -11.29 3.33
N SER A 120 2.75 -10.01 3.56
CA SER A 120 1.83 -8.95 3.93
C SER A 120 0.85 -9.35 5.06
N ARG A 121 1.33 -9.90 6.17
CA ARG A 121 0.46 -10.33 7.27
C ARG A 121 -0.08 -9.13 8.06
N ASN A 122 -1.39 -8.85 7.95
CA ASN A 122 -2.04 -7.70 8.62
C ASN A 122 -1.88 -7.75 10.14
N ARG A 123 -2.06 -8.93 10.72
CA ARG A 123 -2.00 -9.11 12.18
C ARG A 123 -0.60 -8.89 12.74
N VAL A 124 0.44 -9.30 12.01
CA VAL A 124 1.82 -8.98 12.39
C VAL A 124 2.06 -7.47 12.30
N SER A 125 1.63 -6.82 11.21
CA SER A 125 1.74 -5.35 11.10
C SER A 125 1.07 -4.62 12.27
N ILE A 126 -0.09 -5.09 12.72
CA ILE A 126 -0.80 -4.53 13.89
C ILE A 126 -0.01 -4.74 15.17
N ARG A 127 0.51 -5.96 15.43
CA ARG A 127 1.33 -6.24 16.62
C ARG A 127 2.62 -5.43 16.64
N VAL A 128 3.25 -5.26 15.48
CA VAL A 128 4.44 -4.40 15.33
C VAL A 128 4.10 -2.95 15.68
N LEU A 129 2.98 -2.44 15.16
CA LEU A 129 2.51 -1.09 15.47
C LEU A 129 2.16 -0.93 16.97
N GLN A 130 1.55 -1.94 17.60
CA GLN A 130 1.29 -1.95 19.04
C GLN A 130 2.59 -1.94 19.86
N GLY A 131 3.60 -2.73 19.46
CA GLY A 131 4.90 -2.76 20.11
C GLY A 131 5.70 -1.45 19.94
N LEU A 132 5.52 -0.76 18.82
CA LEU A 132 6.09 0.57 18.58
C LEU A 132 5.39 1.68 19.39
N GLY A 133 4.07 1.57 19.52
CA GLY A 133 3.20 2.67 19.95
C GLY A 133 2.82 3.59 18.79
N ILE A 134 1.57 4.06 18.80
CA ILE A 134 0.98 4.86 17.72
C ILE A 134 1.73 6.18 17.50
N GLU A 135 1.97 6.95 18.55
CA GLU A 135 2.65 8.26 18.47
C GLU A 135 4.05 8.16 17.89
N ARG A 136 4.79 7.12 18.29
CA ARG A 136 6.14 6.87 17.77
C ARG A 136 6.09 6.49 16.30
N ALA A 137 5.17 5.62 15.91
CA ALA A 137 5.00 5.25 14.51
C ALA A 137 4.64 6.47 13.65
N ILE A 138 3.70 7.32 14.10
CA ILE A 138 3.34 8.56 13.40
C ILE A 138 4.58 9.47 13.28
N SER A 139 5.26 9.75 14.39
CA SER A 139 6.46 10.61 14.42
C SER A 139 7.61 10.10 13.55
N TYR A 140 7.72 8.79 13.37
CA TYR A 140 8.72 8.19 12.49
C TYR A 140 8.31 8.32 11.02
N ILE A 141 7.05 8.01 10.70
CA ILE A 141 6.54 7.99 9.34
C ILE A 141 6.49 9.38 8.71
N THR A 142 6.18 10.43 9.46
CA THR A 142 6.16 11.82 8.95
C THR A 142 7.50 12.27 8.36
N LYS A 143 8.62 11.66 8.77
CA LYS A 143 9.95 11.90 8.19
C LYS A 143 10.07 11.51 6.71
N PHE A 144 9.18 10.67 6.20
CA PHE A 144 9.11 10.27 4.80
C PHE A 144 8.27 11.22 3.94
N GLY A 145 7.72 12.29 4.52
CA GLY A 145 6.94 13.31 3.79
C GLY A 145 5.43 13.04 3.71
N PHE A 146 4.88 12.25 4.63
CA PHE A 146 3.44 12.02 4.79
C PHE A 146 2.75 13.13 5.59
#